data_AF-A0A844YA04-F1
#
_entry.id   AF-A0A844YA04-F1
#
_cell.length_a   1.000
_cell.length_b   1.000
_cell.length_c   1.000
_cell.angle_alpha   90.00
_cell.angle_beta   90.00
_cell.angle_gamma   90.00
#
_symmetry.space_group_name_H-M   'P 1'
#
loop_
_entity.id
_entity.type
_entity.pdbx_description
1 polymer ?
#
loop_
_entity_poly.entity_id
_entity_poly.type
_entity_poly.pdbx_seq_one_letter_code
_entity_poly.pdbx_strand_id
1 'polypeptide(L)'
;MSPIGLSPAAKPLSTIDQVKPPEEGLKEAAQAFEAILLRQMLSSARATDFGGNDLFGGEGEKTFAEMRDSQFADIVSQSGQLGFAEAIERQLSRFLPRDDD
;
A
#
# COMPACT_ATOMS: atom_id res chain seq x y z
N MET A 1 -29.06 -14.93 53.89
CA MET A 1 -28.29 -15.24 52.66
C MET A 1 -28.61 -14.12 51.67
N SER A 2 -27.67 -13.19 51.48
CA SER A 2 -27.84 -12.05 50.57
C SER A 2 -27.15 -12.38 49.23
N PRO A 3 -27.75 -12.04 48.08
CA PRO A 3 -27.10 -12.28 46.80
C PRO A 3 -25.99 -11.26 46.54
N ILE A 4 -24.84 -11.75 46.05
CA ILE A 4 -23.72 -10.94 45.58
C ILE A 4 -24.12 -10.28 44.27
N GLY A 5 -24.23 -8.95 44.28
CA GLY A 5 -24.37 -8.15 43.07
C GLY A 5 -23.04 -8.12 42.31
N LEU A 6 -23.00 -8.76 41.14
CA LEU A 6 -21.87 -8.67 40.22
C LEU A 6 -22.03 -7.39 39.40
N SER A 7 -21.26 -6.34 39.71
CA SER A 7 -21.06 -5.22 38.79
C SER A 7 -19.97 -5.58 37.77
N PRO A 8 -20.24 -5.58 36.46
CA PRO A 8 -19.19 -5.59 35.46
C PRO A 8 -18.79 -4.15 35.14
N ALA A 9 -17.79 -3.61 35.84
CA ALA A 9 -17.10 -2.40 35.40
C ALA A 9 -15.98 -2.79 34.42
N ALA A 10 -16.35 -3.30 33.24
CA ALA A 10 -15.43 -3.38 32.11
C ALA A 10 -15.49 -2.05 31.37
N LYS A 11 -14.47 -1.22 31.57
CA LYS A 11 -14.25 -0.01 30.76
C LYS A 11 -14.19 -0.44 29.28
N PRO A 12 -14.97 0.15 28.37
CA PRO A 12 -14.92 -0.25 26.97
C PRO A 12 -13.53 0.06 26.41
N LEU A 13 -12.93 -0.96 25.81
CA LEU A 13 -11.69 -0.90 25.06
C LEU A 13 -11.88 0.06 23.87
N SER A 14 -11.60 1.34 24.10
CA SER A 14 -11.58 2.35 23.05
C SER A 14 -10.20 2.31 22.40
N THR A 15 -9.99 1.39 21.46
CA THR A 15 -8.77 1.38 20.62
C THR A 15 -9.03 0.82 19.22
N ILE A 16 -10.18 1.16 18.65
CA ILE A 16 -10.46 0.96 17.22
C ILE A 16 -10.44 2.29 16.45
N ASP A 17 -10.62 3.43 17.13
CA ASP A 17 -10.78 4.75 16.49
C ASP A 17 -9.47 5.54 16.35
N GLN A 18 -8.46 4.95 15.71
CA GLN A 18 -7.55 5.75 14.89
C GLN A 18 -7.73 5.37 13.42
N VAL A 19 -8.97 5.43 12.98
CA VAL A 19 -9.29 5.46 11.55
C VAL A 19 -8.76 6.80 11.05
N LYS A 20 -7.66 6.78 10.29
CA LYS A 20 -7.21 7.95 9.53
C LYS A 20 -8.41 8.49 8.73
N PRO A 21 -8.52 9.81 8.53
CA PRO A 21 -9.54 10.37 7.65
C PRO A 21 -9.63 9.54 6.36
N PRO A 22 -10.85 9.18 5.87
CA PRO A 22 -11.01 8.30 4.71
C PRO A 22 -10.16 8.72 3.51
N GLU A 23 -9.99 10.03 3.32
CA GLU A 23 -9.13 10.64 2.30
C GLU A 23 -7.64 10.32 2.49
N GLU A 24 -7.12 10.43 3.72
CA GLU A 24 -5.71 10.12 4.02
C GLU A 24 -5.41 8.62 3.86
N GLY A 25 -6.34 7.77 4.31
CA GLY A 25 -6.24 6.33 4.11
C GLY A 25 -6.33 5.94 2.63
N LEU A 26 -7.16 6.64 1.86
CA LEU A 26 -7.30 6.41 0.42
C LEU A 26 -6.01 6.77 -0.33
N LYS A 27 -5.41 7.92 0.00
CA LYS A 27 -4.14 8.35 -0.59
C LYS A 27 -3.02 7.36 -0.31
N GLU A 28 -2.88 6.90 0.94
CA GLU A 28 -1.86 5.92 1.32
C GLU A 28 -2.04 4.58 0.58
N ALA A 29 -3.29 4.11 0.47
CA ALA A 29 -3.61 2.91 -0.29
C ALA A 29 -3.31 3.06 -1.79
N ALA A 30 -3.62 4.24 -2.37
CA ALA A 30 -3.33 4.53 -3.77
C ALA A 30 -1.83 4.56 -4.06
N GLN A 31 -1.02 5.15 -3.17
CA GLN A 31 0.45 5.14 -3.26
C GLN A 31 1.01 3.72 -3.14
N ALA A 32 0.48 2.90 -2.23
CA ALA A 32 0.90 1.50 -2.11
C ALA A 32 0.60 0.70 -3.39
N PHE A 33 -0.54 0.96 -4.05
CA PHE A 33 -0.87 0.32 -5.32
C PHE A 33 0.02 0.80 -6.47
N GLU A 34 0.33 2.10 -6.54
CA GLU A 34 1.28 2.65 -7.50
C GLU A 34 2.67 1.99 -7.36
N ALA A 35 3.13 1.74 -6.13
CA ALA A 35 4.37 1.02 -5.89
C ALA A 35 4.34 -0.42 -6.44
N ILE A 36 3.23 -1.14 -6.26
CA ILE A 36 3.05 -2.51 -6.79
C ILE A 36 3.09 -2.50 -8.32
N LEU A 37 2.35 -1.58 -8.95
CA LEU A 37 2.33 -1.44 -10.40
C LEU A 37 3.72 -1.13 -10.96
N LEU A 38 4.45 -0.21 -10.31
CA LEU A 38 5.79 0.15 -10.73
C LEU A 38 6.77 -1.03 -10.60
N ARG A 39 6.72 -1.79 -9.49
CA ARG A 39 7.49 -3.04 -9.36
C ARG A 39 7.18 -4.02 -10.49
N GLN A 40 5.90 -4.20 -10.83
CA GLN A 40 5.50 -5.08 -11.93
C GLN A 40 6.02 -4.59 -13.28
N MET A 41 5.97 -3.27 -13.53
CA MET A 41 6.50 -2.66 -14.75
C MET A 41 8.01 -2.87 -14.88
N LEU A 42 8.77 -2.63 -13.81
CA LEU A 42 10.22 -2.80 -13.80
C LEU A 42 10.64 -4.27 -13.94
N SER A 43 9.90 -5.18 -13.29
CA SER A 43 10.07 -6.62 -13.45
C SER A 43 9.85 -7.05 -14.90
N SER A 44 8.76 -6.57 -15.52
CA SER A 44 8.43 -6.87 -16.92
C SER A 44 9.47 -6.30 -17.90
N ALA A 45 9.98 -5.11 -17.64
CA ALA A 45 11.03 -4.48 -18.44
C ALA A 45 12.33 -5.29 -18.42
N ARG A 46 12.68 -5.93 -17.29
CA ARG A 46 13.85 -6.82 -17.21
C ARG A 46 13.62 -8.22 -17.77
N ALA A 47 12.39 -8.73 -17.65
CA ALA A 47 12.02 -10.00 -18.27
C ALA A 47 12.07 -9.94 -19.80
N THR A 48 12.03 -8.72 -20.37
CA THR A 48 12.25 -8.50 -21.79
C THR A 48 13.73 -8.71 -22.12
N ASP A 49 14.05 -9.88 -22.66
CA ASP A 49 15.38 -10.23 -23.14
C ASP A 49 15.68 -9.52 -24.46
N PHE A 50 16.74 -8.71 -24.49
CA PHE A 50 17.24 -8.04 -25.70
C PHE A 50 18.26 -8.88 -26.47
N GLY A 51 18.39 -10.17 -26.16
CA GLY A 51 19.26 -11.10 -26.87
C GLY A 51 20.72 -10.92 -26.47
N GLY A 52 21.09 -11.40 -25.28
CA GLY A 52 22.52 -11.44 -24.91
C GLY A 52 22.87 -11.76 -23.46
N ASN A 53 21.90 -11.96 -22.55
CA ASN A 53 22.18 -11.94 -21.11
C ASN A 53 22.15 -13.30 -20.39
N ASP A 54 21.94 -14.41 -21.09
CA ASP A 54 21.77 -15.72 -20.45
C ASP A 54 23.03 -16.23 -19.71
N LEU A 55 24.16 -15.53 -19.84
CA LEU A 55 25.43 -15.88 -19.21
C LEU A 55 25.83 -15.00 -18.00
N PHE A 56 25.13 -13.89 -17.74
CA PHE A 56 25.51 -12.96 -16.65
C PHE A 56 24.48 -12.89 -15.51
N GLY A 57 23.28 -13.46 -15.64
CA GLY A 57 22.20 -13.35 -14.65
C GLY A 57 22.23 -14.42 -13.54
N GLY A 58 22.97 -14.17 -12.47
CA GLY A 58 22.96 -15.02 -11.26
C GLY A 58 21.73 -14.81 -10.36
N GLU A 59 21.38 -15.81 -9.53
CA GLU A 59 20.27 -15.70 -8.57
C GLU A 59 20.46 -14.55 -7.56
N GLY A 60 21.70 -14.32 -7.10
CA GLY A 60 22.01 -13.21 -6.21
C GLY A 60 21.78 -11.83 -6.83
N GLU A 61 22.02 -11.68 -8.14
CA GLU A 61 21.74 -10.43 -8.86
C GLU A 61 20.24 -10.19 -9.01
N LYS A 62 19.46 -11.25 -9.25
CA LYS A 62 17.99 -11.17 -9.29
C LYS A 62 17.43 -10.67 -7.96
N THR A 63 17.85 -11.27 -6.84
CA THR A 63 17.43 -10.86 -5.51
C THR A 63 17.82 -9.40 -5.21
N PHE A 64 19.04 -8.98 -5.58
CA PHE A 64 19.46 -7.60 -5.41
C PHE A 64 18.63 -6.63 -6.26
N ALA A 65 18.37 -6.97 -7.52
CA ALA A 65 17.55 -6.18 -8.41
C ALA A 65 16.12 -6.04 -7.88
N GLU A 66 15.52 -7.11 -7.36
CA GLU A 66 14.20 -7.09 -6.72
C GLU A 66 14.15 -6.16 -5.51
N MET A 67 15.14 -6.24 -4.61
CA MET A 67 15.22 -5.35 -3.45
C MET A 67 15.39 -3.89 -3.87
N ARG A 68 16.29 -3.61 -4.82
CA ARG A 68 16.53 -2.27 -5.37
C ARG A 68 15.25 -1.69 -5.94
N ASP A 69 14.55 -2.49 -6.74
CA ASP A 69 13.31 -2.10 -7.38
C ASP A 69 12.19 -1.84 -6.38
N SER A 70 12.10 -2.65 -5.32
CA SER A 70 11.13 -2.42 -4.25
C SER A 70 11.36 -1.06 -3.61
N GLN A 71 12.59 -0.77 -3.20
CA GLN A 71 12.93 0.51 -2.59
C GLN A 71 12.70 1.69 -3.54
N PHE A 72 13.08 1.53 -4.81
CA PHE A 72 12.85 2.56 -5.82
C PHE A 72 11.35 2.82 -6.01
N ALA A 73 10.54 1.76 -6.10
CA ALA A 73 9.10 1.90 -6.30
C ALA A 73 8.40 2.58 -5.11
N ASP A 74 8.82 2.26 -3.88
CA ASP A 74 8.27 2.88 -2.67
C ASP A 74 8.63 4.36 -2.57
N ILE A 75 9.86 4.76 -2.94
CA ILE A 75 10.27 6.17 -2.97
C ILE A 75 9.49 6.93 -4.04
N VAL A 76 9.37 6.37 -5.24
CA VAL A 76 8.68 7.03 -6.36
C VAL A 76 7.19 7.16 -6.07
N SER A 77 6.54 6.16 -5.48
CA SER A 77 5.11 6.24 -5.18
C SER A 77 4.78 7.30 -4.12
N GLN A 78 5.68 7.49 -3.14
CA GLN A 78 5.54 8.56 -2.15
C GLN A 78 5.72 9.95 -2.77
N SER A 79 6.53 10.07 -3.81
CA SER A 79 6.77 11.35 -4.52
C SER A 79 5.58 11.83 -5.35
N GLY A 80 4.68 10.91 -5.76
CA GLY A 80 3.53 11.20 -6.62
C GLY A 80 3.89 11.57 -8.06
N GLN A 81 5.15 11.41 -8.49
CA GLN A 81 5.62 11.86 -9.81
C GLN A 81 5.01 11.09 -11.00
N LEU A 82 4.53 9.87 -10.79
CA LEU A 82 3.92 9.05 -11.85
C LEU A 82 2.43 9.35 -12.05
N GLY A 83 1.75 9.89 -11.04
CA GLY A 83 0.35 10.31 -11.12
C GLY A 83 -0.68 9.17 -11.15
N PHE A 84 -0.28 7.90 -11.01
CA PHE A 84 -1.22 6.79 -10.91
C PHE A 84 -1.93 6.79 -9.57
N ALA A 85 -1.20 7.08 -8.48
CA ALA A 85 -1.80 7.22 -7.15
C ALA A 85 -2.91 8.27 -7.15
N GLU A 86 -2.67 9.43 -7.76
CA GLU A 86 -3.68 10.50 -7.88
C GLU A 86 -4.88 10.06 -8.74
N ALA A 87 -4.64 9.35 -9.84
CA ALA A 87 -5.72 8.85 -10.69
C ALA A 87 -6.60 7.83 -9.96
N ILE A 88 -6.00 6.96 -9.15
CA ILE A 88 -6.69 5.97 -8.32
C ILE A 88 -7.48 6.66 -7.21
N GLU A 89 -6.87 7.62 -6.52
CA GLU A 89 -7.52 8.42 -5.48
C GLU A 89 -8.76 9.13 -6.04
N ARG A 90 -8.64 9.86 -7.16
CA ARG A 90 -9.77 10.53 -7.83
C ARG A 90 -10.87 9.58 -8.30
N GLN A 91 -10.52 8.33 -8.64
CA GLN A 91 -11.50 7.33 -9.05
C GLN A 91 -12.26 6.79 -7.84
N LEU A 92 -11.53 6.47 -6.78
CA LEU A 92 -12.04 5.81 -5.58
C LEU A 92 -12.76 6.77 -4.64
N SER A 93 -12.37 8.04 -4.58
CA SER A 93 -13.05 9.05 -3.77
C SER A 93 -14.51 9.26 -4.20
N ARG A 94 -14.86 8.94 -5.45
CA ARG A 94 -16.25 8.95 -5.93
C ARG A 94 -17.13 7.87 -5.31
N PHE A 95 -16.52 6.84 -4.73
CA PHE A 95 -17.22 5.74 -4.05
C PHE A 95 -17.14 5.86 -2.53
N LEU A 96 -16.43 6.86 -2.00
CA LEU A 96 -16.46 7.14 -0.57
C LEU A 96 -17.84 7.70 -0.20
N PRO A 97 -18.45 7.22 0.88
CA PRO A 97 -19.67 7.82 1.42
C PRO A 97 -19.42 9.31 1.64
N ARG A 98 -20.25 10.16 1.03
CA ARG A 98 -20.36 11.54 1.50
C ARG A 98 -21.12 11.46 2.81
N ASP A 99 -20.50 11.91 3.89
CA ASP A 99 -21.22 12.18 5.13
C ASP A 99 -22.19 13.34 4.82
N ASP A 100 -23.36 13.00 4.30
CA ASP A 100 -24.51 13.91 4.21
C ASP A 100 -25.19 13.90 5.59
N ASP A 101 -25.30 15.09 6.21
CA ASP A 101 -25.87 15.36 7.55
C ASP A 101 -27.30 14.80 7.77
#